data_AF-A0A2D7K5L1-F1
#
_entry.id   AF-A0A2D7K5L1-F1
#
_cell.length_a   1.000
_cell.length_b   1.000
_cell.length_c   1.000
_cell.angle_alpha   90.00
_cell.angle_beta   90.00
_cell.angle_gamma   90.00
#
_symmetry.space_group_name_H-M   'P 1'
#
loop_
_entity.id
_entity.type
_entity.pdbx_description
1 polymer ?
#
loop_
_entity_poly.entity_id
_entity_poly.type
_entity_poly.pdbx_seq_one_letter_code
_entity_poly.pdbx_strand_id
1 'polypeptide(L)'
;MSFFNIFSNFIFINSTNPSWCSTIVPGGATISVEMIFYLIVPFLFSKIKTLDSAVKFLLASIFLSFTLFILLNNFLFIGCNELKNLFMYSYFFKQLPVFSLGIIAFFIIVKEDFILKNNTYLFLFLLVFIYAIWNMVITKFHIVSFTALLFLVLLSKTRSKILVNDFISFIGKVSYSAYLVHFVVIYYLDMVLLKFNFSLKFVPFFILTVFITALLSNIFRHFVENPFIRVGKSLIKK
;
A
#
# COMPACT_ATOMS: atom_id res chain seq x y z
N MET A 1 -3.49 4.04 -26.74
CA MET A 1 -2.58 3.34 -25.82
C MET A 1 -1.22 3.26 -26.49
N SER A 2 -0.18 3.89 -25.95
CA SER A 2 1.16 3.92 -26.58
C SER A 2 2.03 2.76 -26.07
N PHE A 3 3.05 2.37 -26.85
CA PHE A 3 4.04 1.36 -26.44
C PHE A 3 4.73 1.74 -25.11
N PHE A 4 5.03 3.03 -24.91
CA PHE A 4 5.61 3.55 -23.67
C PHE A 4 4.75 3.31 -22.43
N ASN A 5 3.41 3.32 -22.57
CA ASN A 5 2.51 3.03 -21.46
C ASN A 5 2.66 1.57 -21.02
N ILE A 6 2.73 0.63 -21.97
CA ILE A 6 2.87 -0.80 -21.68
C ILE A 6 4.24 -1.08 -21.04
N PHE A 7 5.29 -0.52 -21.64
CA PHE A 7 6.65 -0.68 -21.16
C PHE A 7 6.85 -0.13 -19.74
N SER A 8 6.29 1.05 -19.45
CA SER A 8 6.39 1.65 -18.11
C SER A 8 5.63 0.87 -17.03
N ASN A 9 4.51 0.23 -17.35
CA ASN A 9 3.81 -0.66 -16.42
C ASN A 9 4.59 -1.96 -16.20
N PHE A 10 5.22 -2.51 -17.24
CA PHE A 10 6.02 -3.74 -17.12
C PHE A 10 7.25 -3.55 -16.22
N ILE A 11 7.87 -2.36 -16.23
CA ILE A 11 9.06 -2.04 -15.42
C ILE A 11 8.67 -1.33 -14.10
N PHE A 12 7.38 -1.14 -13.81
CA PHE A 12 6.89 -0.48 -12.59
C PHE A 12 7.33 0.98 -12.42
N ILE A 13 7.42 1.74 -13.53
CA ILE A 13 7.80 3.17 -13.54
C ILE A 13 6.58 4.07 -13.83
N ASN A 14 5.43 3.51 -14.18
CA ASN A 14 4.18 4.24 -14.47
C ASN A 14 3.68 5.13 -13.31
N SER A 15 4.09 4.89 -12.05
CA SER A 15 3.76 5.79 -10.92
C SER A 15 4.56 7.10 -10.91
N THR A 16 5.59 7.24 -11.75
CA THR A 16 6.47 8.43 -11.81
C THR A 16 5.98 9.50 -12.78
N ASN A 17 5.08 9.15 -13.69
CA ASN A 17 4.54 10.07 -14.69
C ASN A 17 3.00 10.12 -14.60
N PRO A 18 2.41 11.33 -14.42
CA PRO A 18 0.95 11.48 -14.36
C PRO A 18 0.22 10.92 -15.58
N SER A 19 0.85 10.97 -16.76
CA SER A 19 0.22 10.58 -18.03
C SER A 19 -0.05 9.09 -18.15
N TRP A 20 0.67 8.25 -17.40
CA TRP A 20 0.65 6.79 -17.56
C TRP A 20 0.16 6.04 -16.31
N CYS A 21 -0.07 6.76 -15.20
CA CYS A 21 -0.34 6.18 -13.89
C CYS A 21 -1.59 5.27 -13.82
N SER A 22 -2.57 5.46 -14.71
CA SER A 22 -3.85 4.72 -14.69
C SER A 22 -4.29 4.18 -16.06
N THR A 23 -3.34 4.01 -16.98
CA THR A 23 -3.68 3.77 -18.39
C THR A 23 -3.98 2.32 -18.75
N ILE A 24 -3.59 1.34 -17.92
CA ILE A 24 -3.66 -0.08 -18.31
C ILE A 24 -4.47 -0.89 -17.30
N VAL A 25 -4.08 -0.85 -16.02
CA VAL A 25 -4.73 -1.61 -14.96
C VAL A 25 -5.18 -0.64 -13.88
N PRO A 26 -6.45 -0.71 -13.44
CA PRO A 26 -6.89 0.00 -12.24
C PRO A 26 -5.97 -0.32 -11.06
N GLY A 27 -5.42 0.70 -10.40
CA GLY A 27 -4.46 0.50 -9.31
C GLY A 27 -3.02 0.15 -9.73
N GLY A 28 -2.69 0.14 -11.03
CA GLY A 28 -1.32 -0.20 -11.48
C GLY A 28 -0.22 0.71 -10.90
N ALA A 29 -0.52 1.99 -10.65
CA ALA A 29 0.43 2.90 -10.02
C ALA A 29 0.77 2.51 -8.57
N THR A 30 -0.18 1.98 -7.79
CA THR A 30 0.10 1.59 -6.39
C THR A 30 0.96 0.33 -6.31
N ILE A 31 0.75 -0.65 -7.21
CA ILE A 31 1.65 -1.82 -7.33
C ILE A 31 3.07 -1.35 -7.63
N SER A 32 3.21 -0.36 -8.50
CA SER A 32 4.52 0.14 -8.91
C SER A 32 5.27 0.83 -7.77
N VAL A 33 4.55 1.57 -6.94
CA VAL A 33 5.07 2.13 -5.69
C VAL A 33 5.58 1.03 -4.75
N GLU A 34 4.86 -0.08 -4.60
CA GLU A 34 5.29 -1.21 -3.78
C GLU A 34 6.57 -1.86 -4.34
N MET A 35 6.66 -2.05 -5.66
CA MET A 35 7.86 -2.63 -6.28
C MET A 35 9.09 -1.73 -6.12
N ILE A 36 8.92 -0.41 -6.29
CA ILE A 36 9.99 0.57 -6.01
C ILE A 36 10.41 0.48 -4.53
N PHE A 37 9.45 0.37 -3.60
CA PHE A 37 9.77 0.21 -2.18
C PHE A 37 10.61 -1.07 -1.95
N TYR A 38 10.18 -2.22 -2.46
CA TYR A 38 10.91 -3.49 -2.28
C TYR A 38 12.32 -3.48 -2.87
N LEU A 39 12.57 -2.73 -3.96
CA LEU A 39 13.92 -2.54 -4.48
C LEU A 39 14.83 -1.75 -3.52
N ILE A 40 14.27 -0.80 -2.76
CA ILE A 40 15.02 0.06 -1.85
C ILE A 40 15.12 -0.57 -0.44
N VAL A 41 14.25 -1.54 -0.10
CA VAL A 41 14.22 -2.23 1.19
C VAL A 41 15.60 -2.73 1.65
N PRO A 42 16.41 -3.46 0.85
CA PRO A 42 17.75 -3.91 1.29
C PRO A 42 18.64 -2.76 1.76
N PHE A 43 18.59 -1.62 1.05
CA PHE A 43 19.31 -0.41 1.42
C PHE A 43 18.74 0.20 2.71
N LEU A 44 17.41 0.32 2.85
CA LEU A 44 16.79 0.83 4.08
C LEU A 44 17.17 0.01 5.31
N PHE A 45 17.09 -1.31 5.22
CA PHE A 45 17.47 -2.20 6.33
C PHE A 45 18.98 -2.20 6.61
N SER A 46 19.82 -1.74 5.67
CA SER A 46 21.24 -1.50 5.95
C SER A 46 21.47 -0.31 6.88
N LYS A 47 20.55 0.68 6.89
CA LYS A 47 20.66 1.92 7.67
C LYS A 47 19.76 1.96 8.91
N ILE A 48 18.56 1.43 8.80
CA ILE A 48 17.55 1.42 9.86
C ILE A 48 17.72 0.13 10.66
N LYS A 49 18.36 0.23 11.84
CA LYS A 49 18.75 -0.91 12.68
C LYS A 49 18.02 -0.97 14.02
N THR A 50 17.32 0.10 14.39
CA THR A 50 16.61 0.22 15.68
C THR A 50 15.27 0.91 15.49
N LEU A 51 14.37 0.75 16.46
CA LEU A 51 13.10 1.48 16.49
C LEU A 51 13.32 2.99 16.39
N ASP A 52 14.30 3.52 17.12
CA ASP A 52 14.69 4.93 17.09
C ASP A 52 15.01 5.44 15.67
N SER A 53 15.79 4.67 14.91
CA SER A 53 16.13 5.00 13.52
C SER A 53 14.91 4.89 12.59
N ALA A 54 13.99 3.96 12.86
CA ALA A 54 12.76 3.79 12.08
C ALA A 54 11.79 4.96 12.32
N VAL A 55 11.67 5.43 13.57
CA VAL A 55 10.90 6.62 13.91
C VAL A 55 11.51 7.84 13.21
N LYS A 56 12.83 8.07 13.30
CA LYS A 56 13.49 9.17 12.58
C LYS A 56 13.24 9.12 11.06
N PHE A 57 13.25 7.92 10.48
CA PHE A 57 12.92 7.73 9.07
C PHE A 57 11.47 8.09 8.76
N LEU A 58 10.50 7.71 9.62
CA LEU A 58 9.11 8.14 9.50
C LEU A 58 9.01 9.67 9.46
N LEU A 59 9.67 10.37 10.40
CA LEU A 59 9.66 11.84 10.44
C LEU A 59 10.21 12.45 9.16
N ALA A 60 11.37 11.97 8.71
CA ALA A 60 11.99 12.42 7.48
C ALA A 60 11.08 12.15 6.26
N SER A 61 10.41 11.01 6.23
CA SER A 61 9.47 10.66 5.16
C SER A 61 8.21 11.54 5.14
N ILE A 62 7.68 11.92 6.31
CA ILE A 62 6.54 12.85 6.41
C ILE A 62 6.96 14.23 5.92
N PHE A 63 8.10 14.74 6.39
CA PHE A 63 8.62 16.03 5.96
C PHE A 63 8.85 16.05 4.44
N LEU A 64 9.55 15.04 3.91
CA LEU A 64 9.81 14.91 2.48
C LEU A 64 8.52 14.80 1.67
N SER A 65 7.57 13.97 2.11
CA SER A 65 6.25 13.84 1.47
C SER A 65 5.55 15.19 1.39
N PHE A 66 5.61 15.98 2.45
CA PHE A 66 4.95 17.27 2.53
C PHE A 66 5.59 18.32 1.64
N THR A 67 6.92 18.46 1.71
CA THR A 67 7.67 19.39 0.87
C THR A 67 7.46 19.08 -0.62
N LEU A 68 7.53 17.80 -1.00
CA LEU A 68 7.27 17.39 -2.38
C LEU A 68 5.82 17.62 -2.78
N PHE A 69 4.86 17.40 -1.89
CA PHE A 69 3.45 17.70 -2.19
C PHE A 69 3.24 19.18 -2.55
N ILE A 70 3.81 20.11 -1.77
CA ILE A 70 3.72 21.55 -2.08
C ILE A 70 4.38 21.88 -3.41
N LEU A 71 5.62 21.41 -3.61
CA LEU A 71 6.38 21.66 -4.83
C LEU A 71 5.64 21.12 -6.06
N LEU A 72 5.24 19.86 -6.03
CA LEU A 72 4.54 19.22 -7.14
C LEU A 72 3.19 19.88 -7.39
N ASN A 73 2.45 20.28 -6.36
CA ASN A 73 1.15 20.92 -6.57
C ASN A 73 1.27 22.29 -7.26
N ASN A 74 2.34 23.04 -6.97
CA ASN A 74 2.59 24.37 -7.53
C ASN A 74 3.23 24.32 -8.93
N PHE A 75 4.10 23.34 -9.20
CA PHE A 75 4.89 23.28 -10.45
C PHE A 75 4.37 22.27 -11.48
N LEU A 76 3.63 21.22 -11.07
CA LEU A 76 3.03 20.30 -12.04
C LEU A 76 1.73 20.87 -12.61
N PHE A 77 1.83 21.37 -13.83
CA PHE A 77 0.70 21.70 -14.69
C PHE A 77 0.23 20.46 -15.45
N ILE A 78 -0.90 19.91 -15.03
CA ILE A 78 -1.60 18.83 -15.71
C ILE A 78 -2.98 19.37 -16.06
N GLY A 79 -3.34 19.37 -17.34
CA GLY A 79 -4.62 19.94 -17.81
C GLY A 79 -5.88 19.25 -17.27
N CYS A 80 -5.73 18.05 -16.68
CA CYS A 80 -6.81 17.28 -16.08
C CYS A 80 -6.57 17.12 -14.57
N ASN A 81 -7.49 17.67 -13.76
CA ASN A 81 -7.41 17.61 -12.30
C ASN A 81 -7.54 16.18 -11.75
N GLU A 82 -8.31 15.30 -12.41
CA GLU A 82 -8.47 13.91 -11.96
C GLU A 82 -7.16 13.12 -12.07
N LEU A 83 -6.46 13.23 -13.19
CA LEU A 83 -5.15 12.63 -13.41
C LEU A 83 -4.12 13.17 -12.41
N LYS A 84 -4.13 14.48 -12.14
CA LYS A 84 -3.28 15.11 -11.12
C LYS A 84 -3.56 14.51 -9.74
N ASN A 85 -4.83 14.41 -9.35
CA ASN A 85 -5.20 13.86 -8.03
C ASN A 85 -4.79 12.39 -7.89
N LEU A 86 -5.00 11.59 -8.93
CA LEU A 86 -4.64 10.17 -8.92
C LEU A 86 -3.13 9.95 -8.85
N PHE A 87 -2.37 10.76 -9.58
CA PHE A 87 -0.91 10.78 -9.49
C PHE A 87 -0.44 11.18 -8.09
N MET A 88 -0.97 12.29 -7.54
CA MET A 88 -0.61 12.76 -6.20
C MET A 88 -0.95 11.75 -5.11
N TYR A 89 -2.03 10.99 -5.30
CA TYR A 89 -2.40 9.89 -4.41
C TYR A 89 -1.42 8.71 -4.51
N SER A 90 -1.00 8.37 -5.73
CA SER A 90 -0.21 7.15 -6.01
C SER A 90 1.29 7.43 -6.16
N TYR A 91 1.77 8.62 -5.78
CA TYR A 91 3.18 8.97 -5.90
C TYR A 91 4.01 8.36 -4.77
N PHE A 92 5.16 7.77 -5.10
CA PHE A 92 6.00 7.01 -4.17
C PHE A 92 6.29 7.74 -2.86
N PHE A 93 6.72 9.00 -2.93
CA PHE A 93 7.11 9.75 -1.73
C PHE A 93 5.92 10.11 -0.85
N LYS A 94 4.70 10.16 -1.40
CA LYS A 94 3.47 10.33 -0.60
C LYS A 94 3.17 9.09 0.24
N GLN A 95 3.55 7.91 -0.26
CA GLN A 95 3.32 6.61 0.37
C GLN A 95 4.45 6.20 1.32
N LEU A 96 5.62 6.84 1.21
CA LEU A 96 6.80 6.55 2.05
C LEU A 96 6.51 6.57 3.56
N PRO A 97 5.73 7.51 4.13
CA PRO A 97 5.34 7.48 5.53
C PRO A 97 4.63 6.19 5.95
N VAL A 98 3.78 5.62 5.09
CA VAL A 98 3.05 4.39 5.39
C VAL A 98 3.99 3.19 5.41
N PHE A 99 4.94 3.12 4.48
CA PHE A 99 5.99 2.11 4.53
C PHE A 99 6.87 2.24 5.78
N SER A 100 7.20 3.46 6.20
CA SER A 100 7.92 3.73 7.44
C SER A 100 7.15 3.20 8.67
N LEU A 101 5.82 3.33 8.71
CA LEU A 101 5.00 2.72 9.76
C LEU A 101 5.10 1.19 9.75
N GLY A 102 5.17 0.56 8.57
CA GLY A 102 5.42 -0.89 8.46
C GLY A 102 6.79 -1.30 9.02
N ILE A 103 7.84 -0.50 8.80
CA ILE A 103 9.17 -0.73 9.39
C ILE A 103 9.11 -0.60 10.93
N ILE A 104 8.38 0.39 11.45
CA ILE A 104 8.14 0.54 12.89
C ILE A 104 7.41 -0.69 13.45
N ALA A 105 6.37 -1.17 12.76
CA ALA A 105 5.67 -2.39 13.15
C ALA A 105 6.61 -3.59 13.26
N PHE A 106 7.54 -3.74 12.30
CA PHE A 106 8.56 -4.79 12.35
C PHE A 106 9.42 -4.71 13.62
N PHE A 107 9.92 -3.52 13.99
CA PHE A 107 10.72 -3.37 15.20
C PHE A 107 9.94 -3.65 16.49
N ILE A 108 8.69 -3.17 16.56
CA ILE A 108 7.83 -3.36 17.73
C ILE A 108 7.41 -4.83 17.91
N ILE A 109 7.05 -5.51 16.81
CA ILE A 109 6.37 -6.81 16.87
C ILE A 109 7.33 -7.97 16.70
N VAL A 110 8.30 -7.85 15.79
CA VAL A 110 9.22 -8.94 15.45
C VAL A 110 10.51 -8.82 16.24
N LYS A 111 11.02 -7.61 16.44
CA LYS A 111 12.24 -7.38 17.23
C LYS A 111 11.99 -7.12 18.70
N GLU A 112 10.75 -6.86 19.09
CA GLU A 112 10.37 -6.48 20.45
C GLU A 112 11.23 -5.30 20.98
N ASP A 113 11.66 -4.41 20.08
CA ASP A 113 12.43 -3.22 20.41
C ASP A 113 11.45 -2.08 20.72
N PHE A 114 11.47 -1.62 21.97
CA PHE A 114 10.63 -0.54 22.47
C PHE A 114 11.45 0.69 22.90
N ILE A 115 12.77 0.69 22.66
CA ILE A 115 13.65 1.71 23.21
C ILE A 115 13.74 2.90 22.24
N LEU A 116 13.34 4.07 22.71
CA LEU A 116 13.51 5.35 22.02
C LEU A 116 14.56 6.22 22.74
N LYS A 117 15.41 6.92 21.98
CA LYS A 117 16.38 7.87 22.55
C LYS A 117 15.70 9.18 22.90
N ASN A 118 16.29 9.93 23.85
CA ASN A 118 15.69 11.16 24.36
C ASN A 118 15.38 12.21 23.27
N ASN A 119 16.28 12.34 22.29
CA ASN A 119 16.11 13.27 21.15
C ASN A 119 14.91 12.90 20.28
N THR A 120 14.48 11.64 20.26
CA THR A 120 13.35 11.17 19.46
C THR A 120 12.01 11.63 20.04
N TYR A 121 11.93 11.83 21.36
CA TYR A 121 10.76 12.45 21.99
C TYR A 121 10.63 13.93 21.59
N LEU A 122 11.75 14.67 21.53
CA LEU A 122 11.74 16.06 21.04
C LEU A 122 11.24 16.14 19.59
N PHE A 123 11.66 15.19 18.76
CA PHE A 123 11.22 15.07 17.37
C PHE A 123 9.74 14.71 17.23
N LEU A 124 9.22 13.79 18.06
CA LEU A 124 7.79 13.46 18.12
C LEU A 124 6.96 14.65 18.57
N PHE A 125 7.44 15.39 19.58
CA PHE A 125 6.81 16.62 20.06
C PHE A 125 6.73 17.68 18.95
N LEU A 126 7.83 17.92 18.22
CA LEU A 126 7.85 18.84 17.08
C LEU A 126 6.85 18.42 16.00
N LEU A 127 6.66 17.12 15.76
CA LEU A 127 5.64 16.63 14.83
C LEU A 127 4.22 16.89 15.30
N VAL A 128 3.93 16.64 16.59
CA VAL A 128 2.62 16.94 17.19
C VAL A 128 2.36 18.45 17.19
N PHE A 129 3.42 19.25 17.36
CA PHE A 129 3.35 20.71 17.28
C PHE A 129 3.07 21.20 15.84
N ILE A 130 3.79 20.65 14.84
CA ILE A 130 3.51 20.89 13.41
C ILE A 130 2.09 20.43 13.05
N TYR A 131 1.63 19.31 13.61
CA TYR A 131 0.28 18.79 13.47
C TYR A 131 -0.77 19.75 14.06
N ALA A 132 -0.56 20.24 15.28
CA ALA A 132 -1.48 21.14 15.97
C ALA A 132 -1.58 22.51 15.29
N ILE A 133 -0.48 23.00 14.72
CA ILE A 133 -0.46 24.27 13.98
C ILE A 133 -1.16 24.15 12.61
N TRP A 134 -1.30 22.94 12.06
CA TRP A 134 -1.76 22.78 10.69
C TRP A 134 -2.68 21.56 10.47
N ASN A 135 -3.97 21.76 10.77
CA ASN A 135 -5.11 20.90 10.42
C ASN A 135 -5.23 20.56 8.91
N MET A 136 -4.30 20.99 8.04
CA MET A 136 -4.32 20.78 6.59
C MET A 136 -3.34 19.71 6.08
N VAL A 137 -2.35 19.28 6.89
CA VAL A 137 -1.22 18.46 6.40
C VAL A 137 -1.50 16.96 6.45
N ILE A 138 -2.27 16.52 7.46
CA ILE A 138 -2.67 15.12 7.55
C ILE A 138 -3.92 14.88 6.72
N THR A 139 -3.71 14.34 5.52
CA THR A 139 -4.81 13.72 4.77
C THR A 139 -5.38 12.56 5.59
N LYS A 140 -6.69 12.32 5.50
CA LYS A 140 -7.41 11.18 6.13
C LYS A 140 -6.62 9.86 6.03
N PHE A 141 -5.87 9.71 4.95
CA PHE A 141 -4.95 8.61 4.68
C PHE A 141 -3.92 8.30 5.78
N HIS A 142 -3.24 9.30 6.38
CA HIS A 142 -2.23 9.00 7.41
C HIS A 142 -2.87 8.66 8.75
N ILE A 143 -4.04 9.22 9.08
CA ILE A 143 -4.82 8.83 10.27
C ILE A 143 -5.18 7.36 10.14
N VAL A 144 -5.72 6.94 9.00
CA VAL A 144 -6.05 5.53 8.73
C VAL A 144 -4.80 4.66 8.86
N SER A 145 -3.67 5.09 8.31
CA SER A 145 -2.41 4.34 8.38
C SER A 145 -1.88 4.19 9.82
N PHE A 146 -1.99 5.23 10.64
CA PHE A 146 -1.59 5.17 12.05
C PHE A 146 -2.56 4.30 12.86
N THR A 147 -3.87 4.39 12.61
CA THR A 147 -4.85 3.50 13.23
C THR A 147 -4.63 2.05 12.82
N ALA A 148 -4.24 1.79 11.58
CA ALA A 148 -3.88 0.46 11.10
C ALA A 148 -2.62 -0.07 11.82
N LEU A 149 -1.59 0.77 12.03
CA LEU A 149 -0.42 0.40 12.84
C LEU A 149 -0.83 0.02 14.27
N LEU A 150 -1.63 0.86 14.95
CA LEU A 150 -2.10 0.59 16.31
C LEU A 150 -2.90 -0.71 16.36
N PHE A 151 -3.84 -0.90 15.43
CA PHE A 151 -4.62 -2.11 15.31
C PHE A 151 -3.74 -3.34 15.13
N LEU A 152 -2.71 -3.25 14.27
CA LEU A 152 -1.77 -4.34 14.00
C LEU A 152 -0.93 -4.70 15.24
N VAL A 153 -0.43 -3.70 15.98
CA VAL A 153 0.31 -3.92 17.24
C VAL A 153 -0.58 -4.50 18.34
N LEU A 154 -1.85 -4.06 18.44
CA LEU A 154 -2.80 -4.64 19.38
C LEU A 154 -3.16 -6.08 19.00
N LEU A 155 -3.38 -6.34 17.71
CA LEU A 155 -3.69 -7.67 17.20
C LEU A 155 -2.52 -8.64 17.41
N SER A 156 -1.27 -8.19 17.25
CA SER A 156 -0.11 -9.05 17.47
C SER A 156 0.06 -9.47 18.94
N LYS A 157 -0.44 -8.66 19.88
CA LYS A 157 -0.40 -8.94 21.32
C LYS A 157 -1.63 -9.68 21.83
N THR A 158 -2.74 -9.67 21.09
CA THR A 158 -4.01 -10.24 21.53
C THR A 158 -4.30 -11.56 20.82
N ARG A 159 -4.70 -12.59 21.58
CA ARG A 159 -5.13 -13.89 21.03
C ARG A 159 -6.63 -13.91 20.71
N SER A 160 -7.12 -12.90 20.00
CA SER A 160 -8.55 -12.82 19.67
C SER A 160 -8.93 -13.94 18.70
N LYS A 161 -9.71 -14.93 19.17
CA LYS A 161 -10.22 -16.03 18.32
C LYS A 161 -11.16 -15.54 17.21
N ILE A 162 -11.75 -14.35 17.37
CA ILE A 162 -12.65 -13.75 16.38
C ILE A 162 -11.86 -13.14 15.23
N LEU A 163 -10.78 -12.40 15.53
CA LEU A 163 -9.96 -11.71 14.53
C LEU A 163 -8.82 -12.57 13.98
N VAL A 164 -8.35 -13.55 14.75
CA VAL A 164 -7.28 -14.48 14.39
C VAL A 164 -7.88 -15.88 14.34
N ASN A 165 -8.50 -16.20 13.21
CA ASN A 165 -9.00 -17.53 12.89
C ASN A 165 -8.51 -17.98 11.51
N ASP A 166 -8.73 -19.26 11.18
CA ASP A 166 -8.26 -19.84 9.92
C ASP A 166 -8.87 -19.18 8.69
N PHE A 167 -10.12 -18.71 8.79
CA PHE A 167 -10.81 -18.05 7.70
C PHE A 167 -10.24 -16.66 7.39
N ILE A 168 -10.06 -15.81 8.40
CA ILE A 168 -9.42 -14.49 8.25
C ILE A 168 -7.97 -14.65 7.81
N SER A 169 -7.26 -15.64 8.36
CA SER A 169 -5.90 -15.98 7.93
C SER A 169 -5.85 -16.45 6.48
N PHE A 170 -6.85 -17.20 6.02
CA PHE A 170 -6.98 -17.60 4.62
C PHE A 170 -7.19 -16.38 3.71
N ILE A 171 -8.12 -15.48 4.06
CA ILE A 171 -8.33 -14.22 3.33
C ILE A 171 -7.03 -13.41 3.27
N GLY A 172 -6.33 -13.27 4.40
CA GLY A 172 -5.05 -12.58 4.46
C GLY A 172 -4.00 -13.21 3.54
N LYS A 173 -3.92 -14.55 3.49
CA LYS A 173 -2.99 -15.29 2.62
C LYS A 173 -3.30 -15.16 1.12
N VAL A 174 -4.53 -14.88 0.73
CA VAL A 174 -4.91 -14.67 -0.69
C VAL A 174 -5.07 -13.19 -1.04
N SER A 175 -4.82 -12.27 -0.10
CA SER A 175 -5.13 -10.84 -0.25
C SER A 175 -4.42 -10.18 -1.43
N TYR A 176 -3.15 -10.52 -1.70
CA TYR A 176 -2.41 -10.01 -2.85
C TYR A 176 -3.05 -10.45 -4.18
N SER A 177 -3.32 -11.75 -4.32
CA SER A 177 -4.03 -12.29 -5.48
C SER A 177 -5.44 -11.68 -5.62
N ALA A 178 -6.16 -11.47 -4.53
CA ALA A 178 -7.49 -10.85 -4.51
C ALA A 178 -7.45 -9.39 -4.98
N TYR A 179 -6.44 -8.63 -4.57
CA TYR A 179 -6.23 -7.28 -5.04
C TYR A 179 -6.06 -7.21 -6.57
N LEU A 180 -5.42 -8.19 -7.20
CA LEU A 180 -5.30 -8.21 -8.67
C LEU A 180 -6.58 -8.69 -9.36
N VAL A 181 -7.20 -9.74 -8.83
CA VAL A 181 -8.29 -10.46 -9.51
C VAL A 181 -9.65 -9.78 -9.34
N HIS A 182 -9.87 -9.02 -8.26
CA HIS A 182 -11.21 -8.46 -7.99
C HIS A 182 -11.72 -7.51 -9.08
N PHE A 183 -10.85 -6.70 -9.71
CA PHE A 183 -11.24 -5.82 -10.82
C PHE A 183 -11.79 -6.63 -12.01
N VAL A 184 -11.15 -7.76 -12.31
CA VAL A 184 -11.58 -8.69 -13.36
C VAL A 184 -12.93 -9.31 -13.00
N VAL A 185 -13.09 -9.74 -11.74
CA VAL A 185 -14.36 -10.29 -11.25
C VAL A 185 -15.49 -9.28 -11.37
N ILE A 186 -15.30 -8.06 -10.89
CA ILE A 186 -16.32 -7.00 -10.96
C ILE A 186 -16.73 -6.75 -12.41
N TYR A 187 -15.77 -6.60 -13.32
CA TYR A 187 -16.03 -6.34 -14.74
C TYR A 187 -16.87 -7.46 -15.39
N TYR A 188 -16.46 -8.71 -15.23
CA TYR A 188 -17.19 -9.83 -15.84
C TYR A 188 -18.53 -10.09 -15.17
N LEU A 189 -18.62 -9.91 -13.85
CA LEU A 189 -19.85 -10.09 -13.12
C LEU A 189 -20.91 -9.08 -13.54
N ASP A 190 -20.52 -7.81 -13.66
CA ASP A 190 -21.39 -6.74 -14.16
C ASP A 190 -21.85 -7.03 -15.60
N MET A 191 -20.93 -7.43 -16.48
CA MET A 191 -21.25 -7.80 -17.87
C MET A 191 -22.27 -8.95 -17.95
N VAL A 192 -22.12 -9.99 -17.12
CA VAL A 192 -23.03 -11.15 -17.08
C VAL A 192 -24.40 -10.73 -16.55
N LEU A 193 -24.46 -9.97 -15.46
CA LEU A 193 -25.72 -9.50 -14.86
C LEU A 193 -26.52 -8.64 -15.84
N LEU A 194 -25.85 -7.70 -16.51
CA LEU A 194 -26.44 -6.87 -17.56
C LEU A 194 -27.00 -7.71 -18.71
N LYS A 195 -26.26 -8.73 -19.17
CA LYS A 195 -26.70 -9.63 -20.25
C LYS A 195 -28.00 -10.38 -19.90
N PHE A 196 -28.21 -10.70 -18.64
CA PHE A 196 -29.43 -11.39 -18.16
C PHE A 196 -30.51 -10.42 -17.63
N ASN A 197 -30.35 -9.11 -17.83
CA ASN A 197 -31.23 -8.06 -17.27
C ASN A 197 -31.45 -8.21 -15.74
N PHE A 198 -30.47 -8.78 -15.04
CA PHE A 198 -30.56 -9.02 -13.61
C PHE A 198 -29.82 -7.91 -12.87
N SER A 199 -30.49 -7.21 -11.96
CA SER A 199 -29.86 -6.19 -11.13
C SER A 199 -29.78 -6.67 -9.68
N LEU A 200 -28.55 -6.88 -9.21
CA LEU A 200 -28.31 -7.16 -7.81
C LEU A 200 -28.21 -5.85 -7.03
N LYS A 201 -28.86 -5.80 -5.86
CA LYS A 201 -28.58 -4.76 -4.87
C LYS A 201 -27.13 -4.88 -4.39
N PHE A 202 -26.61 -3.81 -3.82
CA PHE A 202 -25.21 -3.71 -3.39
C PHE A 202 -24.74 -4.90 -2.53
N VAL A 203 -25.52 -5.30 -1.50
CA VAL A 203 -25.13 -6.37 -0.57
C VAL A 203 -24.93 -7.73 -1.26
N PRO A 204 -25.90 -8.28 -2.01
CA PRO A 204 -25.70 -9.55 -2.70
C PRO A 204 -24.63 -9.48 -3.80
N PHE A 205 -24.50 -8.35 -4.51
CA PHE A 205 -23.41 -8.14 -5.48
C PHE A 205 -22.04 -8.20 -4.79
N PHE A 206 -21.91 -7.54 -3.64
CA PHE A 206 -20.68 -7.51 -2.84
C PHE A 206 -20.30 -8.91 -2.34
N ILE A 207 -21.25 -9.64 -1.74
CA ILE A 207 -21.02 -11.01 -1.25
C ILE A 207 -20.56 -11.93 -2.39
N LEU A 208 -21.23 -11.86 -3.54
CA LEU A 208 -20.89 -12.66 -4.70
C LEU A 208 -19.51 -12.31 -5.27
N THR A 209 -19.19 -11.02 -5.34
CA THR A 209 -17.87 -10.54 -5.77
C THR A 209 -16.76 -11.04 -4.85
N VAL A 210 -16.93 -10.91 -3.53
CA VAL A 210 -15.95 -11.38 -2.54
C VAL A 210 -15.76 -12.89 -2.64
N PHE A 211 -16.85 -13.65 -2.78
CA PHE A 211 -16.81 -15.10 -2.90
C PHE A 211 -16.03 -15.55 -4.15
N ILE A 212 -16.41 -15.03 -5.33
CA ILE A 212 -15.74 -15.38 -6.59
C ILE A 212 -14.28 -14.92 -6.57
N THR A 213 -14.02 -13.71 -6.07
CA THR A 213 -12.66 -13.20 -5.92
C THR A 213 -11.83 -14.13 -5.04
N ALA A 214 -12.32 -14.55 -3.87
CA ALA A 214 -11.57 -15.44 -2.97
C ALA A 214 -11.23 -16.79 -3.64
N LEU A 215 -12.18 -17.37 -4.38
CA LEU A 215 -11.97 -18.62 -5.13
C LEU A 215 -10.88 -18.48 -6.19
N LEU A 216 -11.03 -17.48 -7.08
CA LEU A 216 -10.07 -17.25 -8.16
C LEU A 216 -8.71 -16.83 -7.62
N SER A 217 -8.67 -16.09 -6.52
CA SER A 217 -7.41 -15.68 -5.87
C SER A 217 -6.65 -16.86 -5.29
N ASN A 218 -7.36 -17.85 -4.74
CA ASN A 218 -6.71 -19.06 -4.25
C ASN A 218 -6.10 -19.89 -5.39
N ILE A 219 -6.79 -19.96 -6.54
CA ILE A 219 -6.27 -20.59 -7.76
C ILE A 219 -5.04 -19.82 -8.25
N PHE A 220 -5.16 -18.52 -8.45
CA PHE A 220 -4.07 -17.65 -8.90
C PHE A 220 -2.85 -17.76 -7.99
N ARG A 221 -3.06 -17.79 -6.66
CA ARG A 221 -1.99 -17.97 -5.69
C ARG A 221 -1.24 -19.28 -5.88
N HIS A 222 -1.94 -20.37 -6.17
CA HIS A 222 -1.31 -21.69 -6.33
C HIS A 222 -0.54 -21.81 -7.65
N PHE A 223 -1.10 -21.30 -8.75
CA PHE A 223 -0.54 -21.46 -10.09
C PHE A 223 0.42 -20.36 -10.52
N VAL A 224 0.33 -19.16 -9.93
CA VAL A 224 1.14 -18.00 -10.31
C VAL A 224 1.96 -17.53 -9.11
N GLU A 225 1.32 -17.03 -8.05
CA GLU A 225 2.04 -16.37 -6.94
C GLU A 225 3.11 -17.27 -6.29
N ASN A 226 2.73 -18.49 -5.88
CA ASN A 226 3.63 -19.41 -5.19
C ASN A 226 4.81 -19.88 -6.07
N PRO A 227 4.62 -20.28 -7.34
CA PRO A 227 5.73 -20.58 -8.25
C PRO A 227 6.74 -19.43 -8.38
N PHE A 228 6.28 -18.20 -8.61
CA PHE A 228 7.17 -17.05 -8.76
C PHE A 228 7.93 -16.73 -7.45
N ILE A 229 7.28 -16.86 -6.29
CA ILE A 229 7.96 -16.74 -4.99
C ILE A 229 9.05 -17.81 -4.82
N ARG A 230 8.82 -19.06 -5.26
CA ARG A 230 9.83 -20.13 -5.18
C ARG A 230 11.04 -19.82 -6.06
N VAL A 231 10.81 -19.31 -7.27
CA VAL A 231 11.88 -18.86 -8.18
C VAL A 231 12.71 -17.76 -7.51
N GLY A 232 12.07 -16.72 -6.95
CA GLY A 232 12.77 -15.65 -6.24
C GLY A 232 13.62 -16.16 -5.07
N LYS A 233 13.08 -17.07 -4.24
CA LYS A 233 13.83 -17.70 -3.13
C LYS A 233 15.04 -18.50 -3.61
N SER A 234 14.95 -19.13 -4.78
CA SER A 234 16.08 -19.89 -5.35
C SER A 234 17.23 -19.00 -5.84
N LEU A 235 16.93 -17.78 -6.29
CA LEU A 235 17.92 -16.82 -6.76
C LEU A 235 18.73 -16.20 -5.60
N ILE A 236 18.09 -15.99 -4.44
CA ILE A 236 18.72 -15.36 -3.25
C ILE A 236 19.53 -16.36 -2.41
N LYS A 237 19.23 -17.67 -2.49
CA LYS A 237 19.93 -18.72 -1.73
C LYS A 237 21.27 -19.14 -2.35
N LYS A 238 21.65 -18.60 -3.51
CA LYS A 238 22.97 -18.78 -4.12
C LYS A 238 23.88 -17.63 -3.72
#